data_AF-A0A9E4EQC9-F1
#
_entry.id   AF-A0A9E4EQC9-F1
#
_cell.length_a   1.000
_cell.length_b   1.000
_cell.length_c   1.000
_cell.angle_alpha   90.00
_cell.angle_beta   90.00
_cell.angle_gamma   90.00
#
_symmetry.space_group_name_H-M   'P 1'
#
loop_
_entity.id
_entity.type
_entity.pdbx_description
1 polymer ?
#
loop_
_entity_poly.entity_id
_entity_poly.type
_entity_poly.pdbx_seq_one_letter_code
_entity_poly.pdbx_strand_id
1 'polypeptide(L)'
;MKPLRYSDWSLFGWHGLTLEVPLEWNPGKITGDFKAGSVRLDDPTLARLEIEWKDARGDERVAPIVDRFVDGLTQSAGKEKKRIDINRNPDAGWIDLPDARSPVFFAWQAEYRVHALAFYSLRSDRLLFVRIRTKPEEDARENISRILNSIRDTSPDGHRTWALYDLVCSSPPLFSLETYDLKSGHLRLCFQHGQNILQVDRLSLAQVLLKRRTLLDWYQEFFRKSLRQVNLDARESSVGSHPGLLLRGKPKSRWRGLLMPLPFWNVRPRLNMEARVWICNQVNKIYAVHTYYKKQKDAADIENARRSVICHQDAVPECTEH
;
A
#
# COMPACT_ATOMS: atom_id res chain seq x y z
N MET A 1 -4.55 -32.43 -10.79
CA MET A 1 -4.71 -31.24 -9.94
C MET A 1 -5.67 -30.30 -10.65
N LYS A 2 -6.54 -29.59 -9.92
CA LYS A 2 -7.49 -28.62 -10.50
C LYS A 2 -6.76 -27.30 -10.72
N PRO A 3 -6.78 -26.71 -11.93
CA PRO A 3 -6.11 -25.43 -12.16
C PRO A 3 -6.76 -24.34 -11.31
N LEU A 4 -5.95 -23.67 -10.49
CA LEU A 4 -6.36 -22.49 -9.74
C LEU A 4 -6.27 -21.30 -10.69
N ARG A 5 -7.40 -20.69 -11.05
CA ARG A 5 -7.45 -19.58 -11.99
C ARG A 5 -8.17 -18.39 -11.36
N TYR A 6 -7.61 -17.20 -11.59
CA TYR A 6 -8.19 -15.92 -11.21
C TYR A 6 -8.45 -15.11 -12.47
N SER A 7 -9.66 -14.54 -12.59
CA SER A 7 -10.04 -13.68 -13.72
C SER A 7 -9.33 -12.34 -13.69
N ASP A 8 -9.22 -11.77 -12.49
CA ASP A 8 -8.80 -10.39 -12.29
C ASP A 8 -7.62 -10.29 -11.32
N TRP A 9 -6.73 -9.37 -11.63
CA TRP A 9 -5.48 -9.13 -10.91
C TRP A 9 -5.37 -7.66 -10.56
N SER A 10 -4.68 -7.39 -9.46
CA SER A 10 -4.45 -6.04 -8.98
C SER A 10 -3.03 -5.89 -8.46
N LEU A 11 -2.54 -4.65 -8.47
CA LEU A 11 -1.29 -4.32 -7.82
C LEU A 11 -1.51 -4.26 -6.30
N PHE A 12 -0.73 -5.04 -5.57
CA PHE A 12 -0.51 -4.82 -4.14
C PHE A 12 0.80 -4.03 -3.95
N GLY A 13 0.80 -3.12 -2.98
CA GLY A 13 1.94 -2.25 -2.71
C GLY A 13 1.97 -1.78 -1.26
N TRP A 14 3.04 -2.10 -0.54
CA TRP A 14 3.21 -1.71 0.86
C TRP A 14 4.69 -1.44 1.18
N HIS A 15 5.01 -0.27 1.75
CA HIS A 15 6.38 0.18 1.99
C HIS A 15 7.29 0.04 0.75
N GLY A 16 6.76 0.33 -0.44
CA GLY A 16 7.51 0.26 -1.69
C GLY A 16 7.74 -1.15 -2.25
N LEU A 17 7.41 -2.19 -1.48
CA LEU A 17 7.31 -3.55 -2.01
C LEU A 17 6.01 -3.67 -2.78
N THR A 18 6.08 -4.07 -4.04
CA THR A 18 4.92 -4.27 -4.91
C THR A 18 4.94 -5.62 -5.59
N LEU A 19 3.76 -6.13 -5.90
CA LEU A 19 3.56 -7.37 -6.63
C LEU A 19 2.11 -7.45 -7.13
N GLU A 20 1.87 -8.24 -8.17
CA GLU A 20 0.54 -8.57 -8.64
C GLU A 20 -0.07 -9.68 -7.79
N VAL A 21 -1.32 -9.49 -7.40
CA VAL A 21 -2.11 -10.47 -6.64
C VAL A 21 -3.51 -10.57 -7.24
N PRO A 22 -4.18 -11.73 -7.09
CA PRO A 22 -5.59 -11.86 -7.43
C PRO A 22 -6.45 -10.79 -6.75
N LEU A 23 -7.40 -10.22 -7.49
CA LEU A 23 -8.24 -9.12 -7.00
C LEU A 23 -9.05 -9.50 -5.75
N GLU A 24 -9.43 -10.78 -5.62
CA GLU A 24 -10.20 -11.28 -4.49
C GLU A 24 -9.40 -11.49 -3.21
N TRP A 25 -8.06 -11.31 -3.23
CA TRP A 25 -7.24 -11.43 -2.03
C TRP A 25 -7.25 -10.13 -1.23
N ASN A 26 -7.56 -10.24 0.06
CA ASN A 26 -7.73 -9.10 0.96
C ASN A 26 -6.72 -9.17 2.11
N PRO A 27 -6.16 -8.04 2.58
CA PRO A 27 -5.35 -8.01 3.80
C PRO A 27 -6.03 -8.64 5.01
N GLY A 28 -5.43 -9.73 5.50
CA GLY A 28 -5.76 -10.34 6.79
C GLY A 28 -4.94 -9.78 7.94
N LYS A 29 -3.70 -9.34 7.67
CA LYS A 29 -2.81 -8.75 8.66
C LYS A 29 -1.76 -7.86 7.99
N ILE A 30 -1.51 -6.68 8.56
CA ILE A 30 -0.42 -5.79 8.14
C ILE A 30 0.26 -5.27 9.40
N THR A 31 1.57 -5.41 9.50
CA THR A 31 2.36 -4.93 10.65
C THR A 31 3.74 -4.43 10.23
N GLY A 32 4.34 -3.59 11.08
CA GLY A 32 5.70 -3.11 10.92
C GLY A 32 5.81 -1.80 10.15
N ASP A 33 7.03 -1.52 9.71
CA ASP A 33 7.42 -0.30 9.01
C ASP A 33 8.26 -0.63 7.76
N PHE A 34 8.95 0.37 7.20
CA PHE A 34 9.80 0.15 6.04
C PHE A 34 10.92 -0.87 6.31
N LYS A 35 11.53 -0.83 7.50
CA LYS A 35 12.69 -1.65 7.85
C LYS A 35 12.29 -3.07 8.17
N ALA A 36 11.24 -3.28 8.95
CA ALA A 36 10.80 -4.62 9.31
C ALA A 36 9.28 -4.69 9.44
N GLY A 37 8.69 -5.74 8.87
CA GLY A 37 7.25 -5.89 8.89
C GLY A 37 6.77 -7.15 8.20
N SER A 38 5.44 -7.29 8.17
CA SER A 38 4.79 -8.37 7.47
C SER A 38 3.42 -7.99 6.95
N VAL A 39 3.05 -8.60 5.83
CA VAL A 39 1.74 -8.55 5.21
C VAL A 39 1.24 -9.97 5.02
N ARG A 40 -0.04 -10.19 5.32
CA ARG A 40 -0.76 -11.41 4.98
C ARG A 40 -1.99 -11.05 4.17
N LEU A 41 -2.15 -11.68 3.01
CA LEU A 41 -3.35 -11.60 2.18
C LEU A 41 -4.09 -12.94 2.21
N ASP A 42 -5.40 -12.86 2.42
CA ASP A 42 -6.30 -13.97 2.60
C ASP A 42 -7.31 -13.99 1.44
N ASP A 43 -7.67 -15.19 0.97
CA ASP A 43 -8.92 -15.38 0.21
C ASP A 43 -10.06 -15.71 1.21
N PRO A 44 -11.30 -15.96 0.75
CA PRO A 44 -12.40 -16.30 1.66
C PRO A 44 -12.20 -17.59 2.49
N THR A 45 -11.21 -18.41 2.17
CA THR A 45 -11.00 -19.76 2.74
C THR A 45 -9.67 -19.95 3.46
N LEU A 46 -8.57 -19.31 3.02
CA LEU A 46 -7.25 -19.46 3.61
C LEU A 46 -6.34 -18.25 3.39
N ALA A 47 -5.30 -18.15 4.24
CA ALA A 47 -4.23 -17.19 4.10
C ALA A 47 -3.30 -17.58 2.95
N ARG A 48 -3.49 -16.93 1.80
CA ARG A 48 -2.86 -17.27 0.51
C ARG A 48 -1.43 -16.79 0.39
N LEU A 49 -1.15 -15.57 0.81
CA LEU A 49 0.16 -14.95 0.66
C LEU A 49 0.61 -14.34 1.98
N GLU A 50 1.86 -14.60 2.33
CA GLU A 50 2.57 -13.90 3.41
C GLU A 50 3.87 -13.34 2.87
N ILE A 51 4.14 -12.10 3.22
CA ILE A 51 5.41 -11.44 2.95
C ILE A 51 5.94 -10.93 4.27
N GLU A 52 7.16 -11.31 4.61
CA GLU A 52 7.90 -10.79 5.75
C GLU A 52 9.15 -10.10 5.22
N TRP A 53 9.51 -8.96 5.79
CA TRP A 53 10.76 -8.29 5.47
C TRP A 53 11.46 -7.81 6.73
N LYS A 54 12.78 -7.70 6.64
CA LYS A 54 13.64 -7.14 7.69
C LYS A 54 14.85 -6.44 7.09
N ASP A 55 15.31 -5.41 7.79
CA ASP A 55 16.55 -4.71 7.51
C ASP A 55 17.71 -5.70 7.58
N ALA A 56 18.44 -5.80 6.46
CA ALA A 56 19.54 -6.72 6.32
C ALA A 56 20.83 -6.18 6.94
N ARG A 57 20.93 -4.85 7.10
CA ARG A 57 22.15 -4.16 7.56
C ARG A 57 23.38 -4.58 6.74
N GLY A 58 23.21 -4.74 5.42
CA GLY A 58 24.23 -5.23 4.51
C GLY A 58 24.49 -6.75 4.53
N ASP A 59 23.80 -7.56 5.35
CA ASP A 59 23.94 -9.02 5.30
C ASP A 59 23.13 -9.63 4.16
N GLU A 60 23.80 -9.82 3.01
CA GLU A 60 23.23 -10.42 1.81
C GLU A 60 23.11 -11.96 1.84
N ARG A 61 23.50 -12.62 2.95
CA ARG A 61 23.51 -14.08 3.05
C ARG A 61 22.12 -14.63 3.33
N VAL A 62 21.42 -14.99 2.26
CA VAL A 62 20.06 -15.57 2.31
C VAL A 62 20.07 -17.03 2.76
N ALA A 63 20.96 -17.87 2.21
CA ALA A 63 20.94 -19.31 2.45
C ALA A 63 21.00 -19.71 3.94
N PRO A 64 21.89 -19.15 4.78
CA PRO A 64 21.95 -19.49 6.20
C PRO A 64 20.69 -19.09 7.00
N ILE A 65 19.89 -18.15 6.48
CA ILE A 65 18.63 -17.73 7.09
C ILE A 65 17.55 -18.75 6.73
N VAL A 66 17.52 -19.20 5.48
CA VAL A 66 16.63 -20.28 5.03
C VAL A 66 16.94 -21.59 5.73
N ASP A 67 18.22 -21.91 5.92
CA ASP A 67 18.65 -23.12 6.65
C ASP A 67 18.05 -23.16 8.05
N ARG A 68 18.28 -22.09 8.83
CA ARG A 68 17.72 -21.95 10.18
C ARG A 68 16.20 -22.04 10.20
N PHE A 69 15.51 -21.49 9.20
CA PHE A 69 14.06 -21.57 9.09
C PHE A 69 13.59 -23.01 8.83
N VAL A 70 14.20 -23.71 7.88
CA VAL A 70 13.90 -25.10 7.54
C VAL A 70 14.17 -26.05 8.71
N ASP A 71 15.26 -25.83 9.45
CA ASP A 71 15.59 -26.60 10.65
C ASP A 71 14.51 -26.42 11.72
N GLY A 72 14.05 -25.18 11.92
CA GLY A 72 12.95 -24.85 12.83
C GLY A 72 11.61 -25.51 12.41
N LEU A 73 11.30 -25.52 11.12
CA LEU A 73 10.13 -26.24 10.59
C LEU A 73 10.21 -27.74 10.87
N THR A 74 11.36 -28.36 10.59
CA THR A 74 11.59 -29.80 10.78
C THR A 74 11.48 -30.18 12.26
N GLN A 75 12.05 -29.37 13.15
CA GLN A 75 11.95 -29.57 14.60
C GLN A 75 10.50 -29.46 15.10
N SER A 76 9.74 -28.50 14.57
CA SER A 76 8.33 -28.28 14.97
C SER A 76 7.43 -29.42 14.48
N ALA A 77 7.64 -29.88 13.25
CA ALA A 77 6.94 -31.03 12.69
C ALA A 77 7.20 -32.32 13.49
N GLY A 78 8.46 -32.52 13.91
CA GLY A 78 8.84 -33.64 14.78
C GLY A 78 8.10 -33.62 16.12
N LYS A 79 7.95 -32.44 16.74
CA LYS A 79 7.16 -32.28 17.98
C LYS A 79 5.68 -32.59 17.78
N GLU A 80 5.12 -32.21 16.63
CA GLU A 80 3.71 -32.44 16.29
C GLU A 80 3.44 -33.81 15.66
N LYS A 81 4.46 -34.67 15.51
CA LYS A 81 4.41 -35.96 14.78
C LYS A 81 3.85 -35.85 13.36
N LYS A 82 4.00 -34.68 12.71
CA LYS A 82 3.61 -34.43 11.32
C LYS A 82 4.79 -34.72 10.40
N ARG A 83 4.51 -35.32 9.23
CA ARG A 83 5.51 -35.43 8.16
C ARG A 83 5.50 -34.14 7.34
N ILE A 84 6.67 -33.54 7.17
CA ILE A 84 6.89 -32.45 6.21
C ILE A 84 7.88 -32.96 5.18
N ASP A 85 7.48 -32.90 3.91
CA ASP A 85 8.38 -33.12 2.78
C ASP A 85 8.87 -31.76 2.28
N ILE A 86 10.19 -31.54 2.27
CA ILE A 86 10.82 -30.26 1.91
C ILE A 86 11.63 -30.46 0.66
N ASN A 87 11.24 -29.76 -0.41
CA ASN A 87 11.99 -29.70 -1.65
C ASN A 87 12.69 -28.34 -1.75
N ARG A 88 14.02 -28.34 -1.59
CA ARG A 88 14.86 -27.14 -1.74
C ARG A 88 15.33 -27.01 -3.18
N ASN A 89 15.21 -25.80 -3.70
CA ASN A 89 15.63 -25.43 -5.05
C ASN A 89 14.99 -26.30 -6.17
N PRO A 90 13.66 -26.49 -6.19
CA PRO A 90 13.00 -27.11 -7.34
C PRO A 90 13.11 -26.14 -8.52
N ASP A 91 14.13 -26.35 -9.36
CA ASP A 91 14.39 -25.67 -10.64
C ASP A 91 13.94 -24.19 -10.66
N ALA A 92 14.66 -23.31 -9.94
CA ALA A 92 14.32 -21.90 -9.79
C ALA A 92 14.60 -21.04 -11.04
N GLY A 93 14.91 -21.64 -12.19
CA GLY A 93 15.29 -20.94 -13.42
C GLY A 93 14.19 -20.06 -14.04
N TRP A 94 12.94 -20.19 -13.59
CA TRP A 94 11.80 -19.36 -14.00
C TRP A 94 11.59 -18.10 -13.15
N ILE A 95 12.38 -17.93 -12.08
CA ILE A 95 12.33 -16.74 -11.22
C ILE A 95 13.26 -15.67 -11.80
N ASP A 96 12.66 -14.60 -12.32
CA ASP A 96 13.32 -13.42 -12.84
C ASP A 96 13.14 -12.24 -11.89
N LEU A 97 14.16 -12.00 -11.07
CA LEU A 97 14.21 -10.92 -10.09
C LEU A 97 15.54 -10.17 -10.22
N PRO A 98 15.64 -9.18 -11.14
CA PRO A 98 16.91 -8.54 -11.47
C PRO A 98 17.54 -7.77 -10.29
N ASP A 99 16.71 -7.30 -9.36
CA ASP A 99 17.15 -6.55 -8.17
C ASP A 99 17.36 -7.46 -6.93
N ALA A 100 17.29 -8.80 -7.09
CA ALA A 100 17.45 -9.76 -6.01
C ALA A 100 18.85 -10.42 -6.01
N ARG A 101 19.44 -10.57 -4.82
CA ARG A 101 20.63 -11.40 -4.58
C ARG A 101 20.23 -12.70 -3.91
N SER A 102 20.90 -13.77 -4.34
CA SER A 102 20.82 -15.11 -3.74
C SER A 102 19.38 -15.58 -3.51
N PRO A 103 18.50 -15.57 -4.54
CA PRO A 103 17.13 -16.06 -4.38
C PRO A 103 17.16 -17.55 -4.05
N VAL A 104 16.49 -17.93 -2.96
CA VAL A 104 16.34 -19.32 -2.53
C VAL A 104 14.86 -19.67 -2.55
N PHE A 105 14.49 -20.49 -3.53
CA PHE A 105 13.14 -21.05 -3.63
C PHE A 105 13.09 -22.44 -3.01
N PHE A 106 12.03 -22.72 -2.26
CA PHE A 106 11.77 -24.03 -1.70
C PHE A 106 10.28 -24.21 -1.47
N ALA A 107 9.84 -25.46 -1.44
CA ALA A 107 8.45 -25.79 -1.16
C ALA A 107 8.38 -26.90 -0.12
N TRP A 108 7.30 -26.91 0.64
CA TRP A 108 7.00 -28.04 1.52
C TRP A 108 5.52 -28.40 1.52
N GLN A 109 5.27 -29.66 1.83
CA GLN A 109 3.92 -30.21 1.93
C GLN A 109 3.62 -30.60 3.37
N ALA A 110 2.50 -30.08 3.89
CA ALA A 110 1.84 -30.54 5.11
C ALA A 110 0.32 -30.62 4.83
N GLU A 111 -0.53 -30.00 5.66
CA GLU A 111 -1.97 -29.81 5.36
C GLU A 111 -2.17 -28.98 4.08
N TYR A 112 -1.31 -27.98 3.88
CA TYR A 112 -1.23 -27.17 2.66
C TYR A 112 0.11 -27.40 1.97
N ARG A 113 0.16 -27.09 0.68
CA ARG A 113 1.42 -26.91 -0.03
C ARG A 113 1.85 -25.45 0.10
N VAL A 114 3.06 -25.22 0.58
CA VAL A 114 3.62 -23.87 0.74
C VAL A 114 4.82 -23.72 -0.18
N HIS A 115 4.79 -22.68 -1.01
CA HIS A 115 5.89 -22.26 -1.87
C HIS A 115 6.52 -21.03 -1.24
N ALA A 116 7.83 -21.06 -0.99
CA ALA A 116 8.54 -19.99 -0.34
C ALA A 116 9.72 -19.51 -1.16
N LEU A 117 9.90 -18.19 -1.17
CA LEU A 117 11.03 -17.50 -1.79
C LEU A 117 11.65 -16.56 -0.75
N ALA A 118 12.94 -16.74 -0.51
CA ALA A 118 13.75 -15.79 0.26
C ALA A 118 14.76 -15.11 -0.65
N PHE A 119 14.97 -13.80 -0.51
CA PHE A 119 16.01 -13.09 -1.25
C PHE A 119 16.43 -11.80 -0.54
N TYR A 120 17.60 -11.28 -0.92
CA TYR A 120 18.07 -9.95 -0.51
C TYR A 120 17.76 -8.94 -1.61
N SER A 121 17.16 -7.79 -1.27
CA SER A 121 16.86 -6.70 -2.19
C SER A 121 18.02 -5.71 -2.28
N LEU A 122 18.63 -5.59 -3.47
CA LEU A 122 19.68 -4.62 -3.78
C LEU A 122 19.21 -3.17 -3.68
N ARG A 123 17.89 -2.93 -3.76
CA ARG A 123 17.30 -1.59 -3.74
C ARG A 123 17.16 -1.05 -2.33
N SER A 124 16.71 -1.88 -1.41
CA SER A 124 16.22 -1.43 -0.10
C SER A 124 17.07 -1.87 1.09
N ASP A 125 18.09 -2.70 0.87
CA ASP A 125 18.85 -3.38 1.93
C ASP A 125 17.94 -4.20 2.87
N ARG A 126 16.98 -4.93 2.28
CA ARG A 126 16.04 -5.79 3.03
C ARG A 126 16.21 -7.25 2.62
N LEU A 127 16.04 -8.12 3.60
CA LEU A 127 15.79 -9.53 3.39
C LEU A 127 14.29 -9.75 3.33
N LEU A 128 13.81 -10.29 2.21
CA LEU A 128 12.40 -10.60 1.99
C LEU A 128 12.19 -12.10 2.08
N PHE A 129 11.06 -12.47 2.65
CA PHE A 129 10.60 -13.85 2.73
C PHE A 129 9.12 -13.92 2.36
N VAL A 130 8.86 -14.49 1.18
CA VAL A 130 7.53 -14.60 0.58
C VAL A 130 7.07 -16.03 0.66
N ARG A 131 5.83 -16.27 1.10
CA ARG A 131 5.21 -17.59 1.23
C ARG A 131 3.83 -17.58 0.57
N ILE A 132 3.60 -18.51 -0.35
CA ILE A 132 2.33 -18.72 -1.03
C ILE A 132 1.77 -20.08 -0.61
N ARG A 133 0.55 -20.10 -0.05
CA ARG A 133 -0.15 -21.32 0.36
C ARG A 133 -1.19 -21.74 -0.66
N THR A 134 -1.23 -23.03 -0.93
CA THR A 134 -2.16 -23.67 -1.86
C THR A 134 -2.69 -24.96 -1.26
N LYS A 135 -3.89 -25.36 -1.67
CA LYS A 135 -4.44 -26.66 -1.30
C LYS A 135 -3.74 -27.76 -2.11
N PRO A 136 -3.55 -28.97 -1.55
CA PRO A 136 -2.84 -30.05 -2.25
C PRO A 136 -3.41 -30.41 -3.63
N GLU A 137 -4.71 -30.22 -3.83
CA GLU A 137 -5.42 -30.51 -5.08
C GLU A 137 -5.34 -29.40 -6.13
N GLU A 138 -4.85 -28.20 -5.78
CA GLU A 138 -4.76 -27.03 -6.65
C GLU A 138 -3.46 -27.03 -7.48
N ASP A 139 -3.56 -26.78 -8.78
CA ASP A 139 -2.42 -26.43 -9.61
C ASP A 139 -2.33 -24.90 -9.71
N ALA A 140 -1.36 -24.33 -8.99
CA ALA A 140 -1.15 -22.89 -8.88
C ALA A 140 0.14 -22.41 -9.55
N ARG A 141 0.77 -23.24 -10.40
CA ARG A 141 2.11 -22.93 -10.97
C ARG A 141 2.15 -21.58 -11.69
N GLU A 142 1.15 -21.31 -12.53
CA GLU A 142 1.03 -20.04 -13.26
C GLU A 142 0.86 -18.85 -12.32
N ASN A 143 0.00 -18.98 -11.30
CA ASN A 143 -0.24 -17.92 -10.32
C ASN A 143 1.02 -17.63 -9.49
N ILE A 144 1.71 -18.67 -9.03
CA ILE A 144 2.96 -18.54 -8.27
C ILE A 144 4.01 -17.84 -9.13
N SER A 145 4.18 -18.27 -10.39
CA SER A 145 5.10 -17.62 -11.33
C SER A 145 4.78 -16.14 -11.49
N ARG A 146 3.51 -15.80 -11.76
CA ARG A 146 3.06 -14.42 -11.92
C ARG A 146 3.32 -13.58 -10.67
N ILE A 147 2.92 -14.07 -9.50
CA ILE A 147 3.09 -13.37 -8.21
C ILE A 147 4.58 -13.13 -7.95
N LEU A 148 5.42 -14.16 -7.99
CA LEU A 148 6.82 -14.02 -7.64
C LEU A 148 7.60 -13.16 -8.65
N ASN A 149 7.36 -13.33 -9.96
CA ASN A 149 8.04 -12.56 -11.00
C ASN A 149 7.56 -11.10 -11.09
N SER A 150 6.42 -10.78 -10.48
CA SER A 150 5.94 -9.39 -10.37
C SER A 150 6.51 -8.63 -9.18
N ILE A 151 7.27 -9.28 -8.29
CA ILE A 151 7.82 -8.61 -7.11
C ILE A 151 8.80 -7.51 -7.55
N ARG A 152 8.54 -6.29 -7.08
CA ARG A 152 9.44 -5.14 -7.23
C ARG A 152 9.61 -4.45 -5.90
N ASP A 153 10.78 -3.88 -5.70
CA ASP A 153 11.13 -3.16 -4.49
C ASP A 153 11.70 -1.77 -4.83
N THR A 154 11.53 -0.83 -3.91
CA THR A 154 12.01 0.56 -4.05
C THR A 154 13.02 0.89 -2.96
N SER A 155 14.00 1.72 -3.32
CA SER A 155 14.97 2.24 -2.36
C SER A 155 14.30 3.06 -1.23
N PRO A 156 14.89 3.08 -0.02
CA PRO A 156 14.43 3.93 1.09
C PRO A 156 14.32 5.42 0.70
N ASP A 157 15.17 5.87 -0.22
CA ASP A 157 15.26 7.26 -0.68
C ASP A 157 14.42 7.52 -1.95
N GLY A 158 13.76 6.48 -2.47
CA GLY A 158 12.86 6.59 -3.61
C GLY A 158 11.44 6.99 -3.23
N HIS A 159 10.64 7.30 -4.25
CA HIS A 159 9.18 7.31 -4.09
C HIS A 159 8.72 5.89 -3.77
N ARG A 160 7.79 5.76 -2.81
CA ARG A 160 7.26 4.47 -2.39
C ARG A 160 5.86 4.31 -2.91
N THR A 161 5.63 3.22 -3.64
CA THR A 161 4.31 2.86 -4.13
C THR A 161 3.49 2.21 -3.01
N TRP A 162 2.23 2.63 -2.93
CA TRP A 162 1.20 2.09 -2.06
C TRP A 162 0.04 1.67 -2.94
N ALA A 163 -0.36 0.41 -2.85
CA ALA A 163 -1.44 -0.13 -3.65
C ALA A 163 -2.24 -1.12 -2.81
N LEU A 164 -3.48 -0.75 -2.50
CA LEU A 164 -4.37 -1.58 -1.70
C LEU A 164 -5.82 -1.22 -1.94
N TYR A 165 -6.70 -2.22 -2.09
CA TYR A 165 -8.13 -2.03 -2.28
C TYR A 165 -8.38 -0.92 -3.32
N ASP A 166 -7.77 -1.06 -4.51
CA ASP A 166 -7.99 -0.17 -5.65
C ASP A 166 -7.66 1.32 -5.42
N LEU A 167 -6.97 1.65 -4.33
CA LEU A 167 -6.18 2.86 -4.17
C LEU A 167 -4.74 2.55 -4.57
N VAL A 168 -4.23 3.25 -5.57
CA VAL A 168 -2.81 3.26 -5.90
C VAL A 168 -2.31 4.70 -5.79
N CYS A 169 -1.24 4.92 -5.02
CA CYS A 169 -0.59 6.22 -4.91
C CYS A 169 0.91 6.05 -4.59
N SER A 170 1.66 7.15 -4.63
CA SER A 170 3.03 7.18 -4.14
C SER A 170 3.24 8.22 -3.04
N SER A 171 4.04 7.86 -2.05
CA SER A 171 4.58 8.83 -1.09
C SER A 171 5.95 9.31 -1.56
N PRO A 172 6.29 10.59 -1.40
CA PRO A 172 7.61 11.10 -1.70
C PRO A 172 8.67 10.51 -0.73
N PRO A 173 9.95 10.64 -1.06
CA PRO A 173 11.04 10.27 -0.16
C PRO A 173 10.88 10.93 1.22
N LEU A 174 11.40 10.28 2.25
CA LEU A 174 11.40 10.74 3.66
C LEU A 174 10.02 10.82 4.36
N PHE A 175 8.91 10.74 3.62
CA PHE A 175 7.57 10.65 4.17
C PHE A 175 7.26 9.18 4.51
N SER A 176 7.22 8.87 5.80
CA SER A 176 6.90 7.53 6.30
C SER A 176 5.42 7.42 6.62
N LEU A 177 4.83 6.25 6.38
CA LEU A 177 3.44 5.99 6.76
C LEU A 177 3.34 5.98 8.29
N GLU A 178 2.55 6.90 8.84
CA GLU A 178 2.37 7.06 10.29
C GLU A 178 1.07 6.39 10.73
N THR A 179 -0.01 6.64 9.99
CA THR A 179 -1.33 6.04 10.26
C THR A 179 -2.04 5.69 8.97
N TYR A 180 -2.93 4.72 9.05
CA TYR A 180 -3.82 4.34 7.97
C TYR A 180 -5.20 3.97 8.50
N ASP A 181 -6.23 4.10 7.66
CA ASP A 181 -7.59 3.64 7.93
C ASP A 181 -8.07 2.86 6.71
N LEU A 182 -8.36 1.56 6.89
CA LEU A 182 -8.69 0.62 5.81
C LEU A 182 -10.12 0.10 5.99
N LYS A 183 -11.09 1.01 5.93
CA LYS A 183 -12.51 0.67 6.07
C LYS A 183 -13.13 0.38 4.71
N SER A 184 -14.17 -0.46 4.73
CA SER A 184 -15.03 -0.62 3.55
C SER A 184 -15.58 0.74 3.12
N GLY A 185 -15.30 1.13 1.88
CA GLY A 185 -15.70 2.40 1.30
C GLY A 185 -14.86 3.63 1.66
N HIS A 186 -13.90 3.56 2.60
CA HIS A 186 -12.99 4.67 2.90
C HIS A 186 -11.59 4.15 3.24
N LEU A 187 -10.63 4.47 2.37
CA LEU A 187 -9.21 4.25 2.62
C LEU A 187 -8.54 5.58 2.91
N ARG A 188 -7.64 5.59 3.87
CA ARG A 188 -6.78 6.72 4.19
C ARG A 188 -5.38 6.23 4.46
N LEU A 189 -4.40 6.87 3.81
CA LEU A 189 -2.99 6.74 4.12
C LEU A 189 -2.47 8.12 4.57
N CYS A 190 -1.86 8.18 5.75
CA CYS A 190 -1.26 9.40 6.30
C CYS A 190 0.25 9.20 6.43
N PHE A 191 0.99 9.96 5.63
CA PHE A 191 2.44 9.99 5.65
C PHE A 191 2.93 11.24 6.37
N GLN A 192 4.01 11.11 7.12
CA GLN A 192 4.58 12.20 7.91
C GLN A 192 6.09 12.33 7.68
N HIS A 193 6.54 13.59 7.62
CA HIS A 193 7.94 13.96 7.67
C HIS A 193 8.11 15.18 8.60
N GLY A 194 8.68 14.97 9.78
CA GLY A 194 8.74 16.00 10.81
C GLY A 194 7.34 16.46 11.23
N GLN A 195 6.99 17.73 10.95
CA GLN A 195 5.65 18.30 11.21
C GLN A 195 4.77 18.36 9.96
N ASN A 196 5.29 17.94 8.80
CA ASN A 196 4.57 17.98 7.54
C ASN A 196 3.86 16.65 7.30
N ILE A 197 2.65 16.71 6.76
CA ILE A 197 1.79 15.56 6.56
C ILE A 197 1.33 15.53 5.11
N LEU A 198 1.41 14.36 4.48
CA LEU A 198 0.74 14.05 3.22
C LEU A 198 -0.35 13.03 3.53
N GLN A 199 -1.59 13.32 3.18
CA GLN A 199 -2.71 12.40 3.39
C GLN A 199 -3.39 12.12 2.06
N VAL A 200 -3.64 10.84 1.78
CA VAL A 200 -4.38 10.38 0.59
C VAL A 200 -5.61 9.62 1.04
N ASP A 201 -6.78 10.06 0.60
CA ASP A 201 -8.06 9.41 0.84
C ASP A 201 -8.67 8.89 -0.47
N ARG A 202 -9.28 7.71 -0.41
CA ARG A 202 -10.17 7.17 -1.45
C ARG A 202 -11.49 6.77 -0.84
N LEU A 203 -12.57 7.38 -1.31
CA LEU A 203 -13.93 7.07 -0.88
C LEU A 203 -14.75 6.47 -2.02
N SER A 204 -15.39 5.34 -1.76
CA SER A 204 -16.27 4.67 -2.71
C SER A 204 -17.69 5.24 -2.68
N LEU A 205 -18.48 4.90 -3.69
CA LEU A 205 -19.89 5.31 -3.81
C LEU A 205 -20.05 6.83 -3.90
N ALA A 206 -19.23 7.48 -4.73
CA ALA A 206 -19.21 8.93 -4.89
C ALA A 206 -20.61 9.52 -5.17
N GLN A 207 -21.40 8.91 -6.04
CA GLN A 207 -22.77 9.34 -6.33
C GLN A 207 -23.69 9.31 -5.10
N VAL A 208 -23.55 8.29 -4.24
CA VAL A 208 -24.31 8.17 -2.98
C VAL A 208 -23.79 9.12 -1.92
N LEU A 209 -22.48 9.40 -1.91
CA LEU A 209 -21.89 10.40 -1.04
C LEU A 209 -22.29 11.82 -1.47
N LEU A 210 -22.38 12.11 -2.76
CA LEU A 210 -22.68 13.44 -3.26
C LEU A 210 -24.18 13.71 -3.36
N LYS A 211 -25.04 12.72 -3.63
CA LYS A 211 -26.51 12.88 -3.73
C LYS A 211 -26.92 14.19 -4.44
N ARG A 212 -27.32 15.21 -3.66
CA ARG A 212 -27.78 16.53 -4.10
C ARG A 212 -26.91 17.68 -3.57
N ARG A 213 -25.69 17.40 -3.13
CA ARG A 213 -24.72 18.39 -2.64
C ARG A 213 -23.55 18.51 -3.60
N THR A 214 -22.94 19.69 -3.63
CA THR A 214 -21.73 19.91 -4.42
C THR A 214 -20.54 19.16 -3.78
N LEU A 215 -19.46 18.97 -4.55
CA LEU A 215 -18.24 18.38 -4.03
C LEU A 215 -17.66 19.22 -2.87
N LEU A 216 -17.81 20.55 -2.93
CA LEU A 216 -17.32 21.45 -1.89
C LEU A 216 -18.13 21.31 -0.59
N ASP A 217 -19.46 21.25 -0.68
CA ASP A 217 -20.33 21.07 0.48
C ASP A 217 -20.03 19.74 1.18
N TRP A 218 -19.94 18.65 0.39
CA TRP A 218 -19.55 17.33 0.90
C TRP A 218 -18.19 17.39 1.60
N TYR A 219 -17.21 18.04 0.97
CA TYR A 219 -15.85 18.13 1.50
C TYR A 219 -15.82 18.85 2.85
N GLN A 220 -16.49 20.01 2.95
CA GLN A 220 -16.53 20.79 4.19
C GLN A 220 -17.20 20.04 5.34
N GLU A 221 -18.24 19.25 5.05
CA GLU A 221 -18.94 18.42 6.02
C GLU A 221 -18.07 17.23 6.46
N PHE A 222 -17.53 16.47 5.50
CA PHE A 222 -16.75 15.25 5.78
C PHE A 222 -15.44 15.58 6.54
N PHE A 223 -14.76 16.65 6.15
CA PHE A 223 -13.52 17.11 6.78
C PHE A 223 -13.75 18.20 7.84
N ARG A 224 -14.97 18.40 8.33
CA ARG A 224 -15.31 19.46 9.31
C ARG A 224 -14.37 19.52 10.51
N LYS A 225 -13.94 18.37 11.02
CA LYS A 225 -13.02 18.28 12.17
C LYS A 225 -11.63 18.83 11.85
N SER A 226 -11.04 18.53 10.68
CA SER A 226 -9.74 19.06 10.27
C SER A 226 -9.84 20.53 9.85
N LEU A 227 -10.95 20.94 9.24
CA LEU A 227 -11.16 22.30 8.76
C LEU A 227 -11.52 23.31 9.87
N ARG A 228 -11.89 22.86 11.08
CA ARG A 228 -12.34 23.73 12.19
C ARG A 228 -11.41 24.92 12.44
N GLN A 229 -10.10 24.71 12.35
CA GLN A 229 -9.07 25.71 12.65
C GLN A 229 -8.46 26.38 11.42
N VAL A 230 -9.02 26.13 10.22
CA VAL A 230 -8.48 26.59 8.94
C VAL A 230 -9.46 27.55 8.27
N ASN A 231 -8.95 28.66 7.75
CA ASN A 231 -9.67 29.51 6.81
C ASN A 231 -9.42 28.95 5.41
N LEU A 232 -10.48 28.44 4.80
CA LEU A 232 -10.44 27.70 3.54
C LEU A 232 -10.80 28.63 2.37
N ASP A 233 -9.91 28.74 1.40
CA ASP A 233 -10.20 29.21 0.05
C ASP A 233 -10.38 27.97 -0.83
N ALA A 234 -11.47 27.92 -1.60
CA ALA A 234 -11.80 26.79 -2.45
C ALA A 234 -12.10 27.29 -3.86
N ARG A 235 -11.54 26.62 -4.86
CA ARG A 235 -11.74 26.94 -6.27
C ARG A 235 -12.03 25.67 -7.03
N GLU A 236 -12.95 25.76 -7.97
CA GLU A 236 -13.15 24.70 -8.95
C GLU A 236 -11.88 24.52 -9.79
N SER A 237 -11.54 23.26 -10.04
CA SER A 237 -10.35 22.88 -10.79
C SER A 237 -10.62 21.54 -11.43
N SER A 238 -10.00 21.25 -12.57
CA SER A 238 -9.96 19.89 -13.09
C SER A 238 -8.71 19.16 -12.58
N VAL A 239 -8.80 17.84 -12.51
CA VAL A 239 -7.69 16.92 -12.26
C VAL A 239 -7.61 15.98 -13.45
N GLY A 240 -6.79 16.32 -14.46
CA GLY A 240 -6.86 15.68 -15.76
C GLY A 240 -8.21 15.94 -16.41
N SER A 241 -8.94 14.89 -16.77
CA SER A 241 -10.32 14.94 -17.28
C SER A 241 -11.39 15.02 -16.19
N HIS A 242 -11.02 14.94 -14.90
CA HIS A 242 -11.99 14.86 -13.81
C HIS A 242 -12.38 16.22 -13.24
N PRO A 243 -13.67 16.43 -12.89
CA PRO A 243 -14.09 17.57 -12.11
C PRO A 243 -13.56 17.48 -10.68
N GLY A 244 -13.11 18.60 -10.13
CA GLY A 244 -12.49 18.64 -8.81
C GLY A 244 -12.40 20.03 -8.20
N LEU A 245 -11.61 20.10 -7.14
CA LEU A 245 -11.39 21.29 -6.33
C LEU A 245 -9.90 21.46 -6.01
N LEU A 246 -9.47 22.71 -6.06
CA LEU A 246 -8.27 23.20 -5.38
C LEU A 246 -8.69 23.84 -4.08
N LEU A 247 -8.15 23.38 -2.96
CA LEU A 247 -8.38 24.04 -1.68
C LEU A 247 -7.06 24.50 -1.06
N ARG A 248 -7.09 25.71 -0.50
CA ARG A 248 -5.97 26.30 0.22
C ARG A 248 -6.44 26.81 1.57
N GLY A 249 -5.74 26.37 2.60
CA GLY A 249 -6.10 26.61 3.99
C GLY A 249 -5.01 27.36 4.73
N LYS A 250 -5.36 28.48 5.38
CA LYS A 250 -4.48 29.18 6.33
C LYS A 250 -4.99 29.00 7.76
N PRO A 251 -4.11 28.83 8.77
CA PRO A 251 -4.55 28.65 10.15
C PRO A 251 -5.23 29.92 10.72
N LYS A 252 -6.38 29.77 11.38
CA LYS A 252 -7.18 30.86 11.98
C LYS A 252 -6.44 31.62 13.08
N SER A 253 -6.57 32.94 13.16
CA SER A 253 -5.85 33.83 14.11
C SER A 253 -5.98 33.43 15.60
N ARG A 254 -4.94 33.72 16.41
CA ARG A 254 -4.81 33.34 17.83
C ARG A 254 -5.79 34.05 18.78
N TRP A 255 -6.38 35.17 18.38
CA TRP A 255 -7.25 35.98 19.24
C TRP A 255 -8.49 35.25 19.77
N ARG A 256 -8.98 34.21 19.06
CA ARG A 256 -10.08 33.36 19.56
C ARG A 256 -9.64 32.31 20.60
N GLY A 257 -8.34 32.03 20.72
CA GLY A 257 -7.77 31.07 21.69
C GLY A 257 -7.38 31.69 23.03
N LEU A 258 -7.34 33.02 23.13
CA LEU A 258 -7.11 33.76 24.37
C LEU A 258 -8.31 33.71 25.34
N LEU A 259 -9.49 33.30 24.84
CA LEU A 259 -10.73 33.15 25.62
C LEU A 259 -10.95 31.71 26.13
N MET A 260 -9.99 30.80 25.98
CA MET A 260 -10.12 29.42 26.45
C MET A 260 -9.02 29.06 27.47
N PRO A 261 -9.36 28.46 28.63
CA PRO A 261 -8.38 28.16 29.68
C PRO A 261 -7.47 26.98 29.30
N LEU A 262 -6.21 27.03 29.73
CA LEU A 262 -5.19 25.97 29.63
C LEU A 262 -4.99 25.31 31.02
N PRO A 263 -4.48 24.04 31.15
CA PRO A 263 -3.55 23.34 30.25
C PRO A 263 -3.79 21.81 30.12
N PHE A 264 -4.77 21.34 29.32
CA PHE A 264 -5.00 19.89 29.13
C PHE A 264 -5.24 19.43 27.69
N TRP A 265 -5.17 20.31 26.69
CA TRP A 265 -5.47 19.92 25.30
C TRP A 265 -4.25 20.02 24.40
N ASN A 266 -3.86 18.87 23.82
CA ASN A 266 -2.93 18.75 22.70
C ASN A 266 -3.28 19.78 21.62
N VAL A 267 -2.60 20.92 21.64
CA VAL A 267 -2.76 21.99 20.66
C VAL A 267 -2.21 21.44 19.34
N ARG A 268 -3.09 20.94 18.48
CA ARG A 268 -2.70 20.49 17.14
C ARG A 268 -1.88 21.58 16.45
N PRO A 269 -0.75 21.22 15.82
CA PRO A 269 0.12 22.20 15.19
C PRO A 269 -0.65 23.02 14.14
N ARG A 270 -0.40 24.33 14.11
CA ARG A 270 -1.04 25.27 13.18
C ARG A 270 -0.37 25.15 11.82
N LEU A 271 -0.88 24.24 11.00
CA LEU A 271 -0.37 23.97 9.67
C LEU A 271 -1.18 24.74 8.64
N ASN A 272 -0.50 25.24 7.61
CA ASN A 272 -1.14 25.55 6.34
C ASN A 272 -1.56 24.24 5.69
N MET A 273 -2.51 24.34 4.75
CA MET A 273 -3.09 23.19 4.11
C MET A 273 -3.27 23.47 2.63
N GLU A 274 -2.96 22.49 1.79
CA GLU A 274 -3.38 22.47 0.39
C GLU A 274 -4.07 21.13 0.12
N ALA A 275 -5.10 21.13 -0.71
CA ALA A 275 -5.80 19.91 -1.07
C ALA A 275 -6.22 19.88 -2.53
N ARG A 276 -6.14 18.69 -3.11
CA ARG A 276 -6.68 18.34 -4.43
C ARG A 276 -7.74 17.27 -4.23
N VAL A 277 -8.97 17.56 -4.65
CA VAL A 277 -10.10 16.65 -4.48
C VAL A 277 -10.76 16.50 -5.84
N TRP A 278 -11.07 15.29 -6.26
CA TRP A 278 -11.75 15.06 -7.54
C TRP A 278 -12.63 13.83 -7.50
N ILE A 279 -13.56 13.78 -8.44
CA ILE A 279 -14.49 12.66 -8.62
C ILE A 279 -14.07 11.89 -9.87
N CYS A 280 -13.81 10.60 -9.70
CA CYS A 280 -13.67 9.70 -10.83
C CYS A 280 -14.99 8.99 -11.09
N ASN A 281 -15.72 9.46 -12.12
CA ASN A 281 -17.04 8.93 -12.46
C ASN A 281 -17.00 7.48 -12.92
N GLN A 282 -15.94 7.06 -13.62
CA GLN A 282 -15.81 5.70 -14.15
C GLN A 282 -15.82 4.63 -13.07
N VAL A 283 -15.17 4.91 -11.93
CA VAL A 283 -15.08 3.98 -10.79
C VAL A 283 -15.97 4.39 -9.63
N ASN A 284 -16.80 5.43 -9.80
CA ASN A 284 -17.70 5.98 -8.78
C ASN A 284 -16.99 6.25 -7.43
N LYS A 285 -15.84 6.94 -7.46
CA LYS A 285 -15.01 7.24 -6.29
C LYS A 285 -14.65 8.72 -6.17
N ILE A 286 -14.44 9.17 -4.94
CA ILE A 286 -13.87 10.48 -4.61
C ILE A 286 -12.45 10.25 -4.10
N TYR A 287 -11.50 11.01 -4.65
CA TYR A 287 -10.12 11.02 -4.18
C TYR A 287 -9.81 12.38 -3.56
N ALA A 288 -9.06 12.37 -2.47
CA ALA A 288 -8.61 13.60 -1.82
C ALA A 288 -7.15 13.46 -1.40
N VAL A 289 -6.30 14.33 -1.91
CA VAL A 289 -4.90 14.45 -1.52
C VAL A 289 -4.74 15.74 -0.74
N HIS A 290 -4.18 15.66 0.46
CA HIS A 290 -3.96 16.79 1.34
C HIS A 290 -2.48 16.89 1.68
N THR A 291 -1.97 18.11 1.73
CA THR A 291 -0.67 18.41 2.33
C THR A 291 -0.89 19.39 3.47
N TYR A 292 -0.29 19.11 4.62
CA TYR A 292 -0.27 20.00 5.76
C TYR A 292 1.17 20.36 6.08
N TYR A 293 1.47 21.65 6.23
CA TYR A 293 2.85 22.11 6.35
C TYR A 293 2.98 23.42 7.13
N LYS A 294 4.12 23.62 7.77
CA LYS A 294 4.44 24.89 8.44
C LYS A 294 4.98 25.94 7.47
N LYS A 295 5.89 25.55 6.59
CA LYS A 295 6.50 26.37 5.53
C LYS A 295 6.31 25.67 4.18
N GLN A 296 5.95 26.42 3.14
CA GLN A 296 5.65 25.87 1.81
C GLN A 296 6.81 25.04 1.24
N LYS A 297 8.06 25.47 1.47
CA LYS A 297 9.26 24.80 0.97
C LYS A 297 9.49 23.38 1.53
N ASP A 298 8.89 23.07 2.68
CA ASP A 298 9.03 21.78 3.35
C ASP A 298 7.78 20.89 3.10
N ALA A 299 6.78 21.41 2.37
CA ALA A 299 5.56 20.69 2.04
C ALA A 299 5.85 19.58 1.02
N ALA A 300 5.11 18.48 1.12
CA ALA A 300 5.05 17.51 0.03
C ALA A 300 4.51 18.22 -1.24
N ASP A 301 5.08 17.91 -2.39
CA ASP A 301 4.56 18.37 -3.67
C ASP A 301 3.20 17.72 -3.92
N ILE A 302 2.14 18.53 -3.79
CA ILE A 302 0.77 18.05 -3.93
C ILE A 302 0.43 17.69 -5.37
N GLU A 303 1.04 18.32 -6.37
CA GLU A 303 0.79 17.98 -7.78
C GLU A 303 1.42 16.65 -8.12
N ASN A 304 2.63 16.39 -7.63
CA ASN A 304 3.26 15.08 -7.79
C ASN A 304 2.45 13.99 -7.07
N ALA A 305 2.09 14.21 -5.79
CA ALA A 305 1.28 13.25 -5.04
C ALA A 305 -0.10 13.02 -5.67
N ARG A 306 -0.72 14.05 -6.27
CA ARG A 306 -1.97 13.92 -7.04
C ARG A 306 -1.77 13.11 -8.32
N ARG A 307 -0.70 13.38 -9.08
CA ARG A 307 -0.39 12.67 -10.33
C ARG A 307 -0.08 11.20 -10.10
N SER A 308 0.46 10.85 -8.93
CA SER A 308 0.73 9.44 -8.60
C SER A 308 -0.51 8.65 -8.21
N VAL A 309 -1.65 9.31 -7.94
CA VAL A 309 -2.91 8.62 -7.67
C VAL A 309 -3.51 8.09 -8.98
N ILE A 310 -3.53 6.78 -9.15
CA ILE A 310 -4.20 6.11 -10.27
C ILE A 310 -5.65 5.88 -9.86
N CYS A 311 -6.59 6.55 -10.53
CA CYS A 311 -8.01 6.46 -10.20
C CYS A 311 -8.77 5.45 -11.08
N HIS A 312 -8.37 5.30 -12.33
CA HIS A 312 -8.82 4.27 -13.27
C HIS A 312 -7.73 4.08 -14.33
N GLN A 313 -7.74 2.95 -15.04
CA GLN A 313 -6.93 2.80 -16.24
C GLN A 313 -7.68 3.45 -17.38
N ASP A 314 -7.10 4.49 -17.99
CA ASP A 314 -7.64 5.04 -19.23
C ASP A 314 -7.58 3.91 -20.29
N ALA A 315 -8.73 3.59 -20.90
CA ALA A 315 -8.73 2.72 -22.07
C ALA A 315 -7.82 3.36 -23.13
N VAL A 316 -6.81 2.61 -23.59
CA VAL A 316 -6.04 3.01 -24.76
C VAL A 316 -7.06 3.28 -25.88
N PRO A 317 -7.12 4.49 -26.46
CA PRO A 317 -8.01 4.71 -27.59
C PRO A 317 -7.61 3.72 -28.68
N GLU A 318 -8.57 2.91 -29.14
CA GLU A 318 -8.40 2.04 -30.30
C GLU A 318 -7.74 2.87 -31.40
N CYS A 319 -6.54 2.44 -31.83
CA CYS A 319 -5.92 2.96 -33.03
C CYS A 319 -6.94 2.75 -34.15
N THR A 320 -7.56 3.85 -34.58
CA THR A 320 -8.37 3.87 -35.79
C THR A 320 -7.40 3.65 -36.94
N GLU A 321 -7.43 2.43 -37.49
CA GLU A 321 -6.80 2.12 -38.76
C GLU A 321 -7.37 3.08 -39.82
N HIS A 322 -6.48 3.84 -40.45
CA HIS A 322 -6.73 4.56 -41.70
C HIS A 322 -5.81 4.00 -42.78
#